data_AF-A0A4V2RFR1-F1
#
_entry.id   AF-A0A4V2RFR1-F1
#
_cell.length_a   1.000
_cell.length_b   1.000
_cell.length_c   1.000
_cell.angle_alpha   90.00
_cell.angle_beta   90.00
_cell.angle_gamma   90.00
#
_symmetry.space_group_name_H-M   'P 1'
#
loop_
_entity.id
_entity.type
_entity.pdbx_description
1 polymer ?
#
loop_
_entity_poly.entity_id
_entity_poly.type
_entity_poly.pdbx_seq_one_letter_code
_entity_poly.pdbx_strand_id
1 'polypeptide(L)'
;MRFCTSEMKTYPITAMLRRRFPGEAVINLTGIRRDESRRRASSAIADVDRDGRLWNWRPILDWSADDVFACIFRHGLRPHPAYSDFGMSRVSCRFCIMSSRADLVAAAAQSESHDLYRRMVALEIASTFAFQGGRWLGDVAPQHLDDGMRHGLIRAKAKAAVRIAAEARITPAMLYVRGWPTRMLTDVEADILASVRREVTGLFGFQSRSLDRDAVHGRYAQLLAERAAKVERRRT
;
A
#
# COMPACT_ATOMS: atom_id res chain seq x y z
N MET A 1 -1.92 3.81 -5.24
CA MET A 1 -1.87 2.49 -5.90
C MET A 1 -1.55 1.44 -4.85
N ARG A 2 -2.22 0.27 -4.83
CA ARG A 2 -1.93 -0.82 -3.88
C ARG A 2 -1.09 -1.89 -4.60
N PHE A 3 0.24 -1.75 -4.53
CA PHE A 3 1.19 -2.62 -5.24
C PHE A 3 0.90 -4.12 -5.04
N CYS A 4 0.67 -4.55 -3.80
CA CYS A 4 0.38 -5.96 -3.49
C CYS A 4 -0.94 -6.48 -4.09
N THR A 5 -1.86 -5.60 -4.50
CA THR A 5 -3.12 -6.00 -5.14
C THR A 5 -3.02 -5.95 -6.66
N SER A 6 -2.44 -4.87 -7.22
CA SER A 6 -2.29 -4.74 -8.67
C SER A 6 -1.21 -5.68 -9.20
N GLU A 7 0.02 -5.53 -8.71
CA GLU A 7 1.21 -6.18 -9.28
C GLU A 7 1.37 -7.62 -8.83
N MET A 8 0.99 -7.94 -7.59
CA MET A 8 1.23 -9.28 -7.03
C MET A 8 0.02 -10.22 -7.09
N LYS A 9 -1.17 -9.72 -7.46
CA LYS A 9 -2.40 -10.53 -7.50
C LYS A 9 -3.12 -10.35 -8.83
N THR A 10 -3.66 -9.17 -9.08
CA THR A 10 -4.60 -8.95 -10.20
C THR A 10 -3.91 -9.12 -11.55
N TYR A 11 -2.77 -8.45 -11.75
CA TYR A 11 -1.99 -8.54 -12.98
C TYR A 11 -1.51 -9.98 -13.28
N PRO A 12 -0.79 -10.67 -12.37
CA PRO A 12 -0.29 -12.02 -12.65
C PRO A 12 -1.41 -13.04 -12.85
N ILE A 13 -2.53 -12.95 -12.10
CA ILE A 13 -3.69 -13.83 -12.30
C ILE A 13 -4.30 -13.58 -13.68
N THR A 14 -4.54 -12.32 -14.05
CA THR A 14 -5.14 -11.97 -15.35
C THR A 14 -4.24 -12.40 -16.51
N ALA A 15 -2.92 -12.15 -16.41
CA ALA A 15 -1.96 -12.56 -17.42
C ALA A 15 -1.91 -14.09 -17.57
N MET A 16 -1.93 -14.83 -16.47
CA MET A 16 -1.98 -16.29 -16.47
C MET A 16 -3.26 -16.80 -17.13
N LEU A 17 -4.44 -16.27 -16.78
CA LEU A 17 -5.72 -16.67 -17.36
C LEU A 17 -5.75 -16.45 -18.87
N ARG A 18 -5.31 -15.27 -19.35
CA ARG A 18 -5.26 -14.94 -20.78
C ARG A 18 -4.31 -15.84 -21.56
N ARG A 19 -3.20 -16.24 -20.96
CA ARG A 19 -2.25 -17.18 -21.57
C ARG A 19 -2.79 -18.61 -21.59
N ARG A 20 -3.46 -19.04 -20.52
CA ARG A 20 -3.92 -20.42 -20.35
C ARG A 20 -5.16 -20.74 -21.20
N PHE A 21 -6.03 -19.75 -21.40
CA PHE A 21 -7.31 -19.87 -22.10
C PHE A 21 -7.41 -18.82 -23.23
N PRO A 22 -6.59 -18.95 -24.29
CA PRO A 22 -6.52 -17.95 -25.34
C PRO A 22 -7.83 -17.91 -26.15
N GLY A 23 -8.45 -16.73 -26.21
CA GLY A 23 -9.67 -16.51 -26.99
C GLY A 23 -10.97 -16.98 -26.32
N GLU A 24 -10.86 -17.71 -25.21
CA GLU A 24 -12.02 -18.18 -24.44
C GLU A 24 -12.54 -17.10 -23.48
N ALA A 25 -13.83 -17.17 -23.18
CA ALA A 25 -14.42 -16.40 -22.09
C ALA A 25 -14.15 -17.09 -20.75
N VAL A 26 -13.63 -16.35 -19.78
CA VAL A 26 -13.34 -16.84 -18.43
C VAL A 26 -14.31 -16.20 -17.45
N ILE A 27 -15.00 -17.02 -16.66
CA ILE A 27 -15.86 -16.56 -15.57
C ILE A 27 -15.11 -16.75 -14.24
N ASN A 28 -14.70 -15.64 -13.66
CA ASN A 28 -14.06 -15.56 -12.36
C ASN A 28 -15.11 -15.40 -11.25
N LEU A 29 -15.34 -16.47 -10.49
CA LEU A 29 -16.24 -16.45 -9.34
C LEU A 29 -15.50 -15.86 -8.13
N THR A 30 -16.09 -14.81 -7.53
CA THR A 30 -15.51 -14.14 -6.36
C THR A 30 -16.49 -14.06 -5.20
N GLY A 31 -15.98 -14.22 -3.98
CA GLY A 31 -16.77 -14.08 -2.75
C GLY A 31 -16.97 -12.64 -2.28
N ILE A 32 -17.02 -11.66 -3.19
CA ILE A 32 -17.26 -10.25 -2.83
C ILE A 32 -18.71 -10.10 -2.41
N ARG A 33 -18.94 -9.42 -1.28
CA ARG A 33 -20.28 -9.12 -0.74
C ARG A 33 -20.45 -7.62 -0.50
N ARG A 34 -21.67 -7.12 -0.62
CA ARG A 34 -22.02 -5.71 -0.34
C ARG A 34 -21.77 -5.34 1.12
N ASP A 35 -21.98 -6.31 2.01
CA ASP A 35 -21.80 -6.20 3.47
C ASP A 35 -20.33 -5.94 3.89
N GLU A 36 -19.33 -6.22 3.04
CA GLU A 36 -17.93 -6.14 3.46
C GLU A 36 -17.39 -4.71 3.65
N SER A 37 -17.94 -3.71 2.95
CA SER A 37 -17.51 -2.31 3.09
C SER A 37 -18.43 -1.34 2.33
N ARG A 38 -18.40 -0.05 2.73
CA ARG A 38 -19.08 1.03 1.98
C ARG A 38 -18.76 1.06 0.49
N ARG A 39 -17.50 0.77 0.11
CA ARG A 39 -17.09 0.74 -1.30
C ARG A 39 -17.71 -0.44 -2.06
N ARG A 40 -17.98 -1.55 -1.39
CA ARG A 40 -18.55 -2.76 -2.00
C ARG A 40 -20.07 -2.78 -1.98
N ALA A 41 -20.70 -1.95 -1.15
CA ALA A 41 -22.16 -1.85 -1.06
C ALA A 41 -22.85 -1.58 -2.41
N SER A 42 -22.19 -0.88 -3.33
CA SER A 42 -22.70 -0.59 -4.68
C SER A 42 -22.17 -1.52 -5.78
N SER A 43 -21.51 -2.64 -5.44
CA SER A 43 -20.97 -3.55 -6.45
C SER A 43 -22.09 -4.18 -7.28
N ALA A 44 -21.85 -4.37 -8.58
CA ALA A 44 -22.74 -5.12 -9.45
C ALA A 44 -22.57 -6.64 -9.27
N ILE A 45 -23.62 -7.41 -9.54
CA ILE A 45 -23.60 -8.89 -9.48
C ILE A 45 -22.57 -9.49 -10.44
N ALA A 46 -22.39 -8.85 -11.59
CA ALA A 46 -21.39 -9.20 -12.57
C ALA A 46 -20.83 -7.95 -13.26
N ASP A 47 -19.57 -8.03 -13.68
CA ASP A 47 -18.95 -7.09 -14.62
C ASP A 47 -17.99 -7.84 -15.54
N VAL A 48 -17.63 -7.20 -16.65
CA VAL A 48 -16.71 -7.75 -17.65
C VAL A 48 -15.56 -6.79 -17.88
N ASP A 49 -14.39 -7.35 -18.18
CA ASP A 49 -13.23 -6.56 -18.59
C ASP A 49 -13.46 -5.86 -19.95
N ARG A 50 -12.55 -4.95 -20.30
CA ARG A 50 -12.66 -4.12 -21.52
C ARG A 50 -12.70 -4.95 -22.81
N ASP A 51 -12.06 -6.11 -22.79
CA ASP A 51 -11.95 -6.98 -23.96
C ASP A 51 -13.15 -7.95 -24.07
N GLY A 52 -14.09 -7.91 -23.12
CA GLY A 52 -15.31 -8.73 -23.12
C GLY A 52 -15.10 -10.19 -22.73
N ARG A 53 -13.91 -10.56 -22.24
CA ARG A 53 -13.48 -11.96 -22.10
C ARG A 53 -13.37 -12.42 -20.66
N LEU A 54 -13.07 -11.53 -19.71
CA LEU A 54 -12.98 -11.88 -18.31
C LEU A 54 -14.19 -11.33 -17.56
N TRP A 55 -15.08 -12.22 -17.15
CA TRP A 55 -16.26 -11.90 -16.36
C TRP A 55 -15.94 -12.09 -14.87
N ASN A 56 -16.26 -11.10 -14.03
CA ASN A 56 -16.30 -11.27 -12.59
C ASN A 56 -17.74 -11.52 -12.17
N TRP A 57 -18.01 -12.66 -11.54
CA TRP A 57 -19.34 -12.99 -11.01
C TRP A 57 -19.30 -13.16 -9.49
N ARG A 58 -20.32 -12.64 -8.80
CA ARG A 58 -20.39 -12.52 -7.33
C ARG A 58 -21.64 -13.24 -6.80
N PRO A 59 -21.66 -14.59 -6.77
CA PRO A 59 -22.88 -15.35 -6.48
C PRO A 59 -23.46 -15.11 -5.07
N ILE A 60 -22.63 -14.67 -4.13
CA ILE A 60 -23.01 -14.38 -2.74
C ILE A 60 -23.06 -12.87 -2.46
N LEU A 61 -23.28 -12.04 -3.48
CA LEU A 61 -23.13 -10.58 -3.38
C LEU A 61 -23.95 -9.97 -2.25
N ASP A 62 -25.17 -10.46 -2.04
CA ASP A 62 -26.12 -9.93 -1.06
C ASP A 62 -26.12 -10.71 0.25
N TRP A 63 -25.19 -11.66 0.44
CA TRP A 63 -25.03 -12.39 1.70
C TRP A 63 -24.32 -11.53 2.75
N SER A 64 -24.70 -11.70 4.00
CA SER A 64 -23.95 -11.20 5.16
C SER A 64 -22.73 -12.08 5.47
N ALA A 65 -21.92 -11.64 6.44
CA ALA A 65 -20.94 -12.51 7.08
C ALA A 65 -21.55 -13.79 7.66
N ASP A 66 -22.66 -13.63 8.38
CA ASP A 66 -23.32 -14.71 9.10
C ASP A 66 -23.92 -15.76 8.14
N ASP A 67 -24.49 -15.33 7.00
CA ASP A 67 -24.99 -16.23 5.98
C ASP A 67 -23.90 -17.15 5.42
N VAL A 68 -22.69 -16.60 5.21
CA VAL A 68 -21.55 -17.38 4.74
C VAL A 68 -21.12 -18.41 5.77
N PHE A 69 -20.99 -18.01 7.03
CA PHE A 69 -20.61 -18.94 8.10
C PHE A 69 -21.70 -20.01 8.30
N ALA A 70 -22.97 -19.64 8.32
CA ALA A 70 -24.09 -20.56 8.40
C ALA A 70 -24.09 -21.59 7.25
N CYS A 71 -23.78 -21.14 6.03
CA CYS A 71 -23.63 -22.04 4.88
C CYS A 71 -22.47 -23.02 5.03
N ILE A 72 -21.31 -22.54 5.49
CA ILE A 72 -20.12 -23.38 5.77
C ILE A 72 -20.50 -24.48 6.77
N PHE A 73 -21.10 -24.11 7.90
CA PHE A 73 -21.48 -25.05 8.95
C PHE A 73 -22.57 -26.03 8.49
N ARG A 74 -23.57 -25.58 7.72
CA ARG A 74 -24.63 -26.43 7.18
C ARG A 74 -24.08 -27.57 6.30
N HIS A 75 -22.97 -27.34 5.62
CA HIS A 75 -22.32 -28.35 4.77
C HIS A 75 -21.25 -29.16 5.53
N GLY A 76 -21.19 -29.07 6.86
CA GLY A 76 -20.22 -29.79 7.68
C GLY A 76 -18.77 -29.34 7.47
N LEU A 77 -18.56 -28.17 6.84
CA LEU A 77 -17.24 -27.60 6.65
C LEU A 77 -16.83 -26.76 7.86
N ARG A 78 -15.51 -26.58 8.03
CA ARG A 78 -14.96 -25.69 9.05
C ARG A 78 -14.41 -24.42 8.40
N PRO A 79 -14.68 -23.23 8.95
CA PRO A 79 -13.98 -22.02 8.54
C PRO A 79 -12.48 -22.16 8.74
N HIS A 80 -11.70 -21.31 8.08
CA HIS A 80 -10.25 -21.27 8.28
C HIS A 80 -9.93 -20.99 9.77
N PRO A 81 -8.95 -21.68 10.39
CA PRO A 81 -8.62 -21.54 11.82
C PRO A 81 -8.42 -20.10 12.30
N ALA A 82 -7.85 -19.25 11.45
CA ALA A 82 -7.74 -17.82 11.77
C ALA A 82 -9.06 -17.11 12.10
N TYR A 83 -10.19 -17.53 11.51
CA TYR A 83 -11.52 -17.05 11.90
C TYR A 83 -12.01 -17.72 13.18
N SER A 84 -11.98 -19.05 13.25
CA SER A 84 -12.62 -19.82 14.32
C SER A 84 -11.83 -19.82 15.64
N ASP A 85 -10.50 -19.92 15.55
CA ASP A 85 -9.63 -20.21 16.69
C ASP A 85 -8.87 -18.95 17.13
N PHE A 86 -8.57 -18.04 16.19
CA PHE A 86 -7.82 -16.81 16.47
C PHE A 86 -8.67 -15.54 16.44
N GLY A 87 -9.97 -15.64 16.14
CA GLY A 87 -10.91 -14.53 16.18
C GLY A 87 -10.63 -13.41 15.18
N MET A 88 -9.89 -13.68 14.10
CA MET A 88 -9.62 -12.69 13.07
C MET A 88 -10.90 -12.38 12.29
N SER A 89 -11.18 -11.11 12.06
CA SER A 89 -12.30 -10.65 11.23
C SER A 89 -12.02 -10.81 9.72
N ARG A 90 -10.73 -10.97 9.36
CA ARG A 90 -10.27 -11.10 7.98
C ARG A 90 -8.96 -11.88 7.89
N VAL A 91 -8.88 -12.78 6.91
CA VAL A 91 -7.66 -13.53 6.61
C VAL A 91 -7.02 -12.98 5.35
N SER A 92 -5.75 -12.59 5.43
CA SER A 92 -4.98 -11.97 4.34
C SER A 92 -3.49 -12.29 4.55
N CYS A 93 -2.56 -11.49 4.02
CA CYS A 93 -1.16 -11.58 4.45
C CYS A 93 -1.07 -11.44 5.98
N ARG A 94 -0.17 -12.19 6.64
CA ARG A 94 -0.05 -12.24 8.11
C ARG A 94 -0.09 -10.87 8.78
N PHE A 95 0.71 -9.92 8.29
CA PHE A 95 0.63 -8.51 8.65
C PHE A 95 0.17 -7.71 7.44
N CYS A 96 -1.15 -7.64 7.23
CA CYS A 96 -1.72 -6.84 6.16
C CYS A 96 -1.94 -5.39 6.61
N ILE A 97 -1.53 -4.42 5.80
CA ILE A 97 -1.78 -3.00 6.06
C ILE A 97 -3.27 -2.64 6.14
N MET A 98 -4.17 -3.52 5.68
CA MET A 98 -5.62 -3.33 5.77
C MET A 98 -6.26 -4.07 6.97
N SER A 99 -5.47 -4.77 7.76
CA SER A 99 -5.95 -5.45 8.97
C SER A 99 -6.35 -4.44 10.04
N SER A 100 -7.38 -4.78 10.81
CA SER A 100 -7.71 -4.03 12.02
C SER A 100 -6.61 -4.20 13.06
N ARG A 101 -6.62 -3.37 14.11
CA ARG A 101 -5.69 -3.54 15.23
C ARG A 101 -5.88 -4.91 15.91
N ALA A 102 -7.14 -5.34 16.08
CA ALA A 102 -7.46 -6.63 16.68
C ALA A 102 -6.89 -7.79 15.85
N ASP A 103 -7.04 -7.77 14.52
CA ASP A 103 -6.46 -8.81 13.65
C ASP A 103 -4.93 -8.82 13.71
N LEU A 104 -4.29 -7.65 13.82
CA LEU A 104 -2.82 -7.57 13.94
C LEU A 104 -2.33 -8.12 15.28
N VAL A 105 -3.06 -7.87 16.37
CA VAL A 105 -2.78 -8.45 17.69
C VAL A 105 -2.93 -9.97 17.62
N ALA A 106 -4.05 -10.47 17.08
CA ALA A 106 -4.29 -11.90 16.92
C ALA A 106 -3.20 -12.58 16.06
N ALA A 107 -2.78 -11.92 14.98
CA ALA A 107 -1.70 -12.40 14.13
C ALA A 107 -0.35 -12.43 14.86
N ALA A 108 -0.02 -11.40 15.64
CA ALA A 108 1.23 -11.28 16.39
C ALA A 108 1.30 -12.24 17.59
N ALA A 109 0.16 -12.66 18.15
CA ALA A 109 0.09 -13.63 19.23
C ALA A 109 0.52 -15.05 18.81
N GLN A 110 0.56 -15.34 17.50
CA GLN A 110 0.97 -16.64 17.00
C GLN A 110 2.50 -16.73 16.92
N SER A 111 3.08 -17.77 17.52
CA SER A 111 4.53 -17.93 17.66
C SER A 111 5.27 -17.97 16.32
N GLU A 112 4.67 -18.58 15.30
CA GLU A 112 5.23 -18.67 13.95
C GLU A 112 5.28 -17.31 13.24
N SER A 113 4.59 -16.30 13.78
CA SER A 113 4.60 -14.94 13.23
C SER A 113 5.76 -14.09 13.75
N HIS A 114 6.39 -14.46 14.86
CA HIS A 114 7.30 -13.58 15.60
C HIS A 114 8.49 -13.11 14.74
N ASP A 115 9.09 -13.98 13.93
CA ASP A 115 10.21 -13.61 13.07
C ASP A 115 9.80 -12.68 11.93
N LEU A 116 8.59 -12.87 11.39
CA LEU A 116 8.03 -11.95 10.40
C LEU A 116 7.69 -10.61 11.06
N TYR A 117 7.12 -10.62 12.26
CA TYR A 117 6.79 -9.41 13.03
C TYR A 117 8.05 -8.57 13.27
N ARG A 118 9.14 -9.20 13.76
CA ARG A 118 10.41 -8.50 13.98
C ARG A 118 11.00 -7.93 12.70
N ARG A 119 11.00 -8.70 11.60
CA ARG A 119 11.47 -8.20 10.29
C ARG A 119 10.65 -7.00 9.80
N MET A 120 9.34 -7.05 9.96
CA MET A 120 8.46 -5.93 9.61
C MET A 120 8.75 -4.69 10.46
N VAL A 121 8.93 -4.84 11.77
CA VAL A 121 9.29 -3.73 12.67
C VAL A 121 10.68 -3.19 12.37
N ALA A 122 11.64 -4.05 11.99
CA ALA A 122 12.96 -3.60 11.53
C ALA A 122 12.88 -2.70 10.30
N LEU A 123 11.95 -2.97 9.37
CA LEU A 123 11.68 -2.07 8.23
C LEU A 123 11.10 -0.73 8.69
N GLU A 124 10.21 -0.70 9.68
CA GLU A 124 9.72 0.56 10.26
C GLU A 124 10.88 1.35 10.89
N ILE A 125 11.77 0.67 11.61
CA ILE A 125 12.94 1.30 12.24
C ILE A 125 13.87 1.90 11.20
N ALA A 126 14.21 1.13 10.16
CA ALA A 126 15.14 1.55 9.12
C ALA A 126 14.56 2.66 8.22
N SER A 127 13.28 2.53 7.84
CA SER A 127 12.64 3.48 6.92
C SER A 127 12.09 4.71 7.63
N THR A 128 11.79 4.61 8.93
CA THR A 128 11.03 5.59 9.74
C THR A 128 9.60 5.84 9.23
N PHE A 129 9.07 4.96 8.38
CA PHE A 129 7.66 4.98 7.97
C PHE A 129 6.86 3.99 8.82
N ALA A 130 5.74 4.47 9.37
CA ALA A 130 4.85 3.61 10.12
C ALA A 130 4.09 2.66 9.19
N PHE A 131 3.81 1.46 9.68
CA PHE A 131 3.14 0.39 8.95
C PHE A 131 1.76 0.80 8.39
N GLN A 132 1.00 1.60 9.12
CA GLN A 132 -0.33 2.09 8.73
C GLN A 132 -0.47 3.59 8.93
N GLY A 133 0.17 4.39 8.07
CA GLY A 133 0.11 5.85 8.08
C GLY A 133 0.83 6.43 9.29
N GLY A 134 0.15 6.50 10.44
CA GLY A 134 0.72 6.88 11.74
C GLY A 134 0.73 5.77 12.78
N ARG A 135 0.13 4.60 12.50
CA ARG A 135 0.12 3.45 13.41
C ARG A 135 1.31 2.54 13.10
N TRP A 136 2.15 2.32 14.10
CA TRP A 136 3.34 1.49 13.99
C TRP A 136 3.01 0.04 14.34
N LEU A 137 3.51 -0.90 13.55
CA LEU A 137 3.33 -2.32 13.83
C LEU A 137 4.05 -2.70 15.13
N GLY A 138 5.20 -2.10 15.41
CA GLY A 138 5.97 -2.33 16.65
C GLY A 138 5.19 -2.05 17.94
N ASP A 139 4.11 -1.26 17.87
CA ASP A 139 3.23 -0.95 19.01
C ASP A 139 2.11 -1.99 19.22
N VAL A 140 1.96 -2.94 18.30
CA VAL A 140 0.90 -3.96 18.37
C VAL A 140 1.24 -5.01 19.40
N ALA A 141 2.49 -5.47 19.43
CA ALA A 141 2.96 -6.52 20.31
C ALA A 141 4.42 -6.25 20.75
N PRO A 142 4.67 -5.16 21.52
CA PRO A 142 6.02 -4.77 21.90
C PRO A 142 6.74 -5.86 22.68
N GLN A 143 6.03 -6.73 23.41
CA GLN A 143 6.59 -7.86 24.15
C GLN A 143 7.45 -8.81 23.28
N HIS A 144 7.24 -8.85 21.95
CA HIS A 144 8.04 -9.69 21.05
C HIS A 144 9.33 -9.03 20.53
N LEU A 145 9.61 -7.78 20.91
CA LEU A 145 10.79 -7.02 20.50
C LEU A 145 11.92 -7.17 21.53
N ASP A 146 13.16 -7.23 21.07
CA ASP A 146 14.31 -7.02 21.96
C ASP A 146 14.49 -5.53 22.31
N ASP A 147 15.35 -5.24 23.27
CA ASP A 147 15.60 -3.87 23.74
C ASP A 147 16.20 -2.98 22.63
N GLY A 148 17.01 -3.55 21.74
CA GLY A 148 17.58 -2.85 20.60
C GLY A 148 16.48 -2.36 19.64
N MET A 149 15.51 -3.21 19.34
CA MET A 149 14.35 -2.89 18.52
C MET A 149 13.43 -1.89 19.19
N ARG A 150 13.17 -2.00 20.50
CA ARG A 150 12.35 -1.03 21.25
C ARG A 150 12.97 0.37 21.19
N HIS A 151 14.27 0.48 21.50
CA HIS A 151 14.98 1.75 21.38
C HIS A 151 15.06 2.25 19.93
N GLY A 152 15.27 1.34 18.98
CA GLY A 152 15.25 1.65 17.55
C GLY A 152 13.92 2.25 17.11
N LEU A 153 12.80 1.70 17.58
CA LEU A 153 11.46 2.18 17.26
C LEU A 153 11.20 3.57 17.83
N ILE A 154 11.63 3.84 19.08
CA ILE A 154 11.55 5.17 19.69
C ILE A 154 12.32 6.20 18.84
N ARG A 155 13.56 5.88 18.46
CA ARG A 155 14.37 6.76 17.59
C ARG A 155 13.73 6.95 16.21
N ALA A 156 13.18 5.88 15.63
CA ALA A 156 12.53 5.94 14.32
C ALA A 156 11.29 6.84 14.34
N LYS A 157 10.49 6.79 15.41
CA LYS A 157 9.35 7.70 15.62
C LYS A 157 9.77 9.16 15.75
N ALA A 158 10.83 9.42 16.53
CA ALA A 158 11.38 10.77 16.67
C ALA A 158 11.89 11.30 15.31
N LYS A 159 12.65 10.49 14.56
CA LYS A 159 13.09 10.83 13.20
C LYS A 159 11.89 11.05 12.26
N ALA A 160 10.88 10.20 12.31
CA ALA A 160 9.67 10.35 11.51
C ALA A 160 8.97 11.68 11.76
N ALA A 161 8.89 12.13 13.03
CA ALA A 161 8.29 13.42 13.37
C ALA A 161 9.05 14.60 12.74
N VAL A 162 10.39 14.57 12.78
CA VAL A 162 11.23 15.59 12.12
C VAL A 162 11.02 15.58 10.60
N ARG A 163 11.03 14.39 9.98
CA ARG A 163 10.77 14.24 8.53
C ARG A 163 9.41 14.80 8.15
N ILE A 164 8.36 14.44 8.88
CA ILE A 164 6.98 14.89 8.61
C ILE A 164 6.88 16.41 8.73
N ALA A 165 7.50 17.01 9.75
CA ALA A 165 7.53 18.46 9.92
C ALA A 165 8.25 19.17 8.75
N ALA A 166 9.36 18.61 8.27
CA ALA A 166 10.05 19.12 7.09
C ALA A 166 9.17 19.01 5.82
N GLU A 167 8.65 17.82 5.55
CA GLU A 167 7.80 17.52 4.38
C GLU A 167 6.51 18.34 4.35
N ALA A 168 5.95 18.70 5.50
CA ALA A 168 4.74 19.53 5.60
C ALA A 168 4.89 20.94 5.00
N ARG A 169 6.13 21.42 4.79
CA ARG A 169 6.40 22.70 4.11
C ARG A 169 6.21 22.60 2.59
N ILE A 170 6.22 21.39 2.02
CA ILE A 170 5.99 21.17 0.59
C ILE A 170 4.50 21.31 0.30
N THR A 171 4.13 22.28 -0.52
CA THR A 171 2.73 22.54 -0.85
C THR A 171 2.18 21.50 -1.84
N PRO A 172 0.85 21.28 -1.88
CA PRO A 172 0.24 20.34 -2.84
C PRO A 172 0.60 20.61 -4.31
N ALA A 173 0.85 21.87 -4.68
CA ALA A 173 1.22 22.25 -6.05
C ALA A 173 2.61 21.75 -6.47
N MET A 174 3.48 21.46 -5.49
CA MET A 174 4.85 20.96 -5.71
C MET A 174 4.90 19.43 -5.81
N LEU A 175 3.84 18.73 -5.37
CA LEU A 175 3.81 17.28 -5.28
C LEU A 175 3.71 16.61 -6.66
N TYR A 176 4.18 15.37 -6.72
CA TYR A 176 4.09 14.56 -7.92
C TYR A 176 2.63 14.26 -8.29
N VAL A 177 2.27 14.59 -9.53
CA VAL A 177 0.97 14.30 -10.15
C VAL A 177 1.17 13.60 -11.50
N ARG A 178 0.10 13.07 -12.10
CA ARG A 178 0.20 12.51 -13.46
C ARG A 178 0.70 13.58 -14.43
N GLY A 179 1.77 13.26 -15.16
CA GLY A 179 2.41 14.20 -16.09
C GLY A 179 3.38 15.17 -15.42
N TRP A 180 3.73 14.96 -14.15
CA TRP A 180 4.69 15.80 -13.44
C TRP A 180 6.10 15.75 -14.07
N PRO A 181 6.85 16.87 -14.05
CA PRO A 181 6.43 18.21 -13.61
C PRO A 181 5.47 18.88 -14.61
N THR A 182 4.53 19.67 -14.10
CA THR A 182 3.53 20.39 -14.91
C THR A 182 3.92 21.83 -15.23
N ARG A 183 4.80 22.42 -14.41
CA ARG A 183 5.37 23.75 -14.57
C ARG A 183 6.75 23.81 -13.89
N MET A 184 7.47 24.90 -14.12
CA MET A 184 8.61 25.27 -13.29
C MET A 184 8.14 25.67 -11.88
N LEU A 185 8.98 25.39 -10.89
CA LEU A 185 8.83 25.96 -9.54
C LEU A 185 9.20 27.44 -9.55
N THR A 186 8.62 28.20 -8.63
CA THR A 186 9.14 29.53 -8.30
C THR A 186 10.41 29.40 -7.45
N ASP A 187 11.21 30.46 -7.37
CA ASP A 187 12.38 30.54 -6.49
C ASP A 187 12.06 30.16 -5.05
N VAL A 188 10.93 30.65 -4.52
CA VAL A 188 10.46 30.35 -3.16
C VAL A 188 10.14 28.86 -3.00
N GLU A 189 9.45 28.26 -3.96
CA GLU A 189 9.13 26.83 -3.93
C GLU A 189 10.39 25.96 -4.05
N ALA A 190 11.35 26.37 -4.89
CA ALA A 190 12.61 25.67 -5.05
C ALA A 190 13.47 25.75 -3.79
N ASP A 191 13.52 26.91 -3.11
CA ASP A 191 14.18 27.07 -1.82
C ASP A 191 13.56 26.17 -0.74
N ILE A 192 12.22 26.12 -0.66
CA ILE A 192 11.50 25.23 0.25
C ILE A 192 11.89 23.78 -0.03
N LEU A 193 11.82 23.35 -1.29
CA LEU A 193 12.13 21.96 -1.66
C LEU A 193 13.59 21.60 -1.38
N ALA A 194 14.52 22.51 -1.68
CA ALA A 194 15.94 22.34 -1.39
C ALA A 194 16.19 22.22 0.12
N SER A 195 15.55 23.08 0.93
CA SER A 195 15.64 23.05 2.38
C SER A 195 15.15 21.72 2.96
N VAL A 196 13.96 21.28 2.55
CA VAL A 196 13.40 19.98 2.99
C VAL A 196 14.34 18.83 2.60
N ARG A 197 14.88 18.85 1.38
CA ARG A 197 15.81 17.80 0.93
C ARG A 197 17.08 17.78 1.77
N ARG A 198 17.67 18.93 2.12
CA ARG A 198 18.85 18.99 3.01
C ARG A 198 18.55 18.40 4.38
N GLU A 199 17.43 18.77 4.99
CA GLU A 199 17.03 18.25 6.31
C GLU A 199 16.81 16.73 6.28
N VAL A 200 16.06 16.23 5.30
CA VAL A 200 15.83 14.79 5.14
C VAL A 200 17.13 14.06 4.83
N THR A 201 17.97 14.57 3.92
CA THR A 201 19.30 14.01 3.63
C THR A 201 20.16 13.94 4.88
N GLY A 202 20.20 15.00 5.70
CA GLY A 202 20.93 15.00 6.98
C GLY A 202 20.39 13.97 7.96
N LEU A 203 19.07 13.77 8.02
CA LEU A 203 18.42 12.85 8.96
C LEU A 203 18.72 11.36 8.68
N PHE A 204 18.86 11.02 7.41
CA PHE A 204 19.05 9.64 6.94
C PHE A 204 20.47 9.35 6.42
N GLY A 205 21.30 10.37 6.20
CA GLY A 205 22.68 10.23 5.74
C GLY A 205 22.85 9.76 4.29
N PHE A 206 21.81 9.84 3.44
CA PHE A 206 21.93 9.50 2.02
C PHE A 206 22.31 10.71 1.17
N GLN A 207 23.02 10.48 0.06
CA GLN A 207 23.45 11.54 -0.85
C GLN A 207 22.30 11.99 -1.77
N SER A 208 22.03 13.30 -1.81
CA SER A 208 21.00 13.90 -2.67
C SER A 208 21.63 14.93 -3.61
N ARG A 209 21.07 15.08 -4.82
CA ARG A 209 21.70 15.85 -5.91
C ARG A 209 21.15 17.26 -6.12
N SER A 210 19.93 17.56 -5.66
CA SER A 210 19.37 18.92 -5.77
C SER A 210 19.03 19.44 -4.39
N LEU A 211 20.04 20.08 -3.80
CA LEU A 211 20.09 20.56 -2.43
C LEU A 211 20.13 22.10 -2.34
N ASP A 212 20.05 22.79 -3.46
CA ASP A 212 19.97 24.25 -3.58
C ASP A 212 18.98 24.64 -4.70
N ARG A 213 18.69 25.94 -4.81
CA ARG A 213 17.72 26.49 -5.76
C ARG A 213 18.09 26.14 -7.20
N ASP A 214 19.33 26.40 -7.59
CA ASP A 214 19.81 26.25 -8.96
C ASP A 214 19.77 24.79 -9.40
N ALA A 215 20.20 23.87 -8.54
CA ALA A 215 20.14 22.43 -8.80
C ALA A 215 18.69 21.94 -8.89
N VAL A 216 17.78 22.47 -8.06
CA VAL A 216 16.34 22.14 -8.14
C VAL A 216 15.76 22.61 -9.47
N HIS A 217 16.01 23.87 -9.86
CA HIS A 217 15.57 24.42 -11.15
C HIS A 217 16.15 23.66 -12.32
N GLY A 218 17.45 23.37 -12.32
CA GLY A 218 18.11 22.58 -13.35
C GLY A 218 17.46 21.21 -13.52
N ARG A 219 17.11 20.53 -12.41
CA ARG A 219 16.41 19.25 -12.48
C ARG A 219 14.98 19.38 -13.04
N TYR A 220 14.23 20.41 -12.65
CA TYR A 220 12.89 20.65 -13.20
C TYR A 220 12.92 20.96 -14.69
N ALA A 221 13.87 21.80 -15.14
CA ALA A 221 14.05 22.14 -16.54
C ALA A 221 14.38 20.89 -17.38
N GLN A 222 15.30 20.04 -16.90
CA GLN A 222 15.63 18.76 -17.54
C GLN A 222 14.38 17.88 -17.70
N LEU A 223 13.59 17.72 -16.63
CA LEU A 223 12.39 16.87 -16.64
C LEU A 223 11.31 17.38 -17.60
N LEU A 224 11.13 18.70 -17.69
CA LEU A 224 10.20 19.32 -18.66
C LEU A 224 10.67 19.10 -20.10
N ALA A 225 11.97 19.25 -20.38
CA ALA A 225 12.55 18.99 -21.68
C ALA A 225 12.41 17.51 -22.09
N GLU A 226 12.70 16.58 -21.17
CA GLU A 226 12.49 15.13 -21.39
C GLU A 226 11.02 14.82 -21.71
N ARG A 227 10.08 15.49 -21.05
CA ARG A 227 8.64 15.35 -21.32
C ARG A 227 8.28 15.87 -22.70
N ALA A 228 8.75 17.07 -23.07
CA ALA A 228 8.51 17.65 -24.40
C ALA A 228 9.02 16.71 -25.51
N ALA A 229 10.25 16.20 -25.38
CA ALA A 229 10.83 15.25 -26.33
C ALA A 229 10.06 13.92 -26.41
N LYS A 230 9.47 13.45 -25.30
CA LYS A 230 8.60 12.25 -25.30
C LYS A 230 7.26 12.50 -25.99
N VAL A 231 6.69 13.71 -25.86
CA VAL A 231 5.46 14.09 -26.55
C VAL A 231 5.70 14.17 -28.05
N GLU A 232 6.81 14.77 -28.47
CA GLU A 232 7.15 14.89 -29.89
C GLU A 232 7.34 13.52 -30.56
N ARG A 233 8.11 12.62 -29.94
CA ARG A 233 8.30 11.24 -30.42
C ARG A 233 7.04 10.38 -30.48
N ARG A 234 5.94 10.80 -29.85
CA ARG A 234 4.65 10.09 -29.94
C ARG A 234 3.75 10.67 -31.04
N ARG A 235 4.11 11.84 -31.59
CA ARG A 235 3.40 12.51 -32.67
C ARG A 235 3.98 12.15 -34.04
N THR A 236 5.27 11.84 -34.10
CA THR A 236 5.95 11.20 -35.24
C THR A 236 5.64 9.71 -35.28
#